data_AF-A0ABD5MPG5-F1
#
_entry.id   AF-A0ABD5MPG5-F1
#
_cell.length_a   1.000
_cell.length_b   1.000
_cell.length_c   1.000
_cell.angle_alpha   90.00
_cell.angle_beta   90.00
_cell.angle_gamma   90.00
#
_symmetry.space_group_name_H-M   'P 1'
#
loop_
_entity.id
_entity.type
_entity.pdbx_description
1 polymer ?
#
loop_
_entity_poly.entity_id
_entity_poly.type
_entity_poly.pdbx_seq_one_letter_code
_entity_poly.pdbx_strand_id
1 'polypeptide(L)' 'MTDEELAEFKESMDEQGEELREALAEDLGGDPEDYRAGGKRIADGGDEE' A
#
# COMPACT_ATOMS: atom_id res chain seq x y z
N MET A 1 -9.51 12.74 18.56
CA MET A 1 -8.94 11.43 18.25
C MET A 1 -8.71 10.69 19.54
N THR A 2 -9.79 10.04 19.99
CA THR A 2 -9.76 8.97 20.98
C THR A 2 -9.13 7.73 20.35
N ASP A 3 -8.77 6.74 21.16
CA ASP A 3 -8.20 5.48 20.66
C ASP A 3 -9.18 4.71 19.75
N GLU A 4 -10.48 4.87 20.00
CA GLU A 4 -11.56 4.27 19.22
C GLU A 4 -11.68 4.92 17.84
N GLU A 5 -11.65 6.26 17.78
CA GLU A 5 -11.60 7.01 16.51
C GLU A 5 -10.33 6.69 15.69
N LEU A 6 -9.21 6.41 16.37
CA LEU A 6 -7.96 6.03 15.71
C LEU A 6 -8.00 4.60 15.15
N ALA A 7 -8.71 3.69 15.81
CA ALA A 7 -8.87 2.32 15.33
C ALA A 7 -9.73 2.27 14.06
N GLU A 8 -10.87 2.96 14.07
CA GLU A 8 -11.76 3.09 12.91
C GLU A 8 -11.05 3.76 11.73
N PHE A 9 -10.26 4.81 12.00
CA PHE A 9 -9.46 5.46 10.98
C PHE A 9 -8.40 4.52 10.36
N LYS A 10 -7.76 3.67 11.16
CA LYS A 10 -6.77 2.70 10.66
C LYS A 10 -7.42 1.64 9.79
N GLU A 11 -8.57 1.10 10.22
CA GLU A 11 -9.33 0.12 9.45
C GLU A 11 -9.75 0.71 8.09
N SER A 12 -10.31 1.93 8.09
CA SER A 12 -10.67 2.62 6.85
C SER A 12 -9.47 2.90 5.93
N MET A 13 -8.30 3.21 6.49
CA MET A 13 -7.07 3.39 5.71
C MET A 13 -6.53 2.08 5.15
N ASP A 14 -6.65 0.98 5.89
CA ASP A 14 -6.22 -0.34 5.44
C ASP A 14 -7.10 -0.85 4.29
N GLU A 15 -8.42 -0.68 4.37
CA GLU A 15 -9.39 -1.02 3.31
C GLU A 15 -9.11 -0.23 2.02
N GLN A 16 -9.03 1.10 2.11
CA GLN A 16 -8.70 1.94 0.95
C GLN A 16 -7.32 1.60 0.39
N GLY A 17 -6.38 1.24 1.27
CA GLY A 17 -5.06 0.81 0.88
C GLY A 17 -5.06 -0.49 0.10
N GLU A 18 -5.93 -1.44 0.43
CA GLU A 18 -6.08 -2.71 -0.30
C GLU A 18 -6.62 -2.46 -1.72
N GLU A 19 -7.70 -1.69 -1.85
CA GLU A 19 -8.28 -1.34 -3.15
C GLU A 19 -7.27 -0.64 -4.07
N LEU A 20 -6.49 0.31 -3.51
CA LEU A 20 -5.42 0.99 -4.24
C LEU A 20 -4.34 0.02 -4.73
N ARG A 21 -3.93 -0.93 -3.88
CA ARG A 21 -2.90 -1.91 -4.23
C ARG A 21 -3.39 -2.90 -5.28
N GLU A 22 -4.64 -3.31 -5.22
CA GLU A 22 -5.28 -4.15 -6.24
C GLU A 22 -5.32 -3.43 -7.59
N ALA A 23 -5.77 -2.18 -7.62
CA ALA A 23 -5.81 -1.37 -8.84
C ALA A 23 -4.40 -1.17 -9.44
N LEU A 24 -3.40 -0.91 -8.59
CA LEU A 24 -2.01 -0.79 -9.03
C LEU A 24 -1.48 -2.11 -9.61
N ALA A 25 -1.80 -3.25 -9.01
CA ALA A 25 -1.41 -4.56 -9.52
C ALA A 25 -2.13 -4.90 -10.84
N GLU A 26 -3.38 -4.47 -11.02
CA GLU A 26 -4.10 -4.60 -12.29
C GLU A 26 -3.44 -3.77 -13.40
N ASP A 27 -3.11 -2.50 -13.12
CA ASP A 27 -2.58 -1.56 -14.12
C ASP A 27 -1.10 -1.77 -14.44
N LEU A 28 -0.29 -2.05 -13.42
CA LEU A 28 1.18 -2.12 -13.53
C LEU A 28 1.70 -3.57 -13.52
N GLY A 29 0.84 -4.54 -13.18
CA GLY A 29 1.22 -5.93 -12.98
C GLY A 29 1.86 -6.20 -11.61
N GLY A 30 2.01 -7.48 -11.27
CA GLY A 30 2.57 -7.93 -9.98
C GLY A 30 1.51 -8.29 -8.95
N ASP A 31 1.93 -8.49 -7.70
CA ASP A 31 1.03 -8.78 -6.59
C ASP A 31 0.66 -7.49 -5.84
N PRO A 32 -0.60 -7.28 -5.41
CA PRO A 32 -1.01 -6.11 -4.63
C PRO A 32 -0.10 -5.83 -3.42
N GLU A 33 0.36 -6.90 -2.74
CA GLU A 33 1.24 -6.79 -1.57
C GLU A 33 2.63 -6.19 -1.89
N ASP A 34 3.08 -6.21 -3.15
CA ASP A 34 4.32 -5.55 -3.55
C ASP A 34 4.24 -4.03 -3.44
N TYR A 35 3.03 -3.47 -3.51
CA TYR A 35 2.75 -2.03 -3.41
C TYR A 35 2.48 -1.59 -1.96
N ARG A 36 2.55 -2.50 -0.99
CA ARG A 36 2.37 -2.17 0.43
C ARG A 36 3.59 -1.42 0.97
N ALA A 37 3.35 -0.22 1.48
CA ALA A 37 4.38 0.57 2.14
C ALA A 37 5.02 -0.22 3.30
N GLY A 38 6.32 -0.51 3.18
CA GLY A 38 7.10 -1.23 4.19
C GLY A 38 7.16 -2.76 4.05
N GLY A 39 6.42 -3.38 3.12
CA GLY A 39 6.43 -4.83 2.91
C GLY A 39 7.60 -5.33 2.05
N LYS A 40 7.96 -4.55 1.04
CA LYS A 40 9.08 -4.82 0.14
C LYS A 40 9.92 -3.55 0.10
N ARG A 41 11.23 -3.63 0.42
CA ARG A 41 12.13 -2.54 0.08
C ARG A 41 12.17 -2.47 -1.44
N ILE A 42 11.42 -1.55 -2.03
CA ILE A 42 11.60 -1.18 -3.43
C ILE A 42 13.02 -0.65 -3.48
N ALA A 43 13.94 -1.42 -4.10
CA ALA A 43 15.22 -0.87 -4.49
C ALA A 43 14.85 0.30 -5.39
N ASP A 44 15.18 1.52 -4.95
CA ASP A 44 14.94 2.75 -5.70
C ASP A 44 15.36 2.48 -7.15
N GLY A 45 14.40 2.55 -8.07
CA GLY A 45 14.58 2.24 -9.49
C GLY A 45 15.36 3.35 -10.19
N GLY A 46 16.46 3.78 -9.58
CA GLY A 46 17.46 4.60 -10.21
C GLY A 46 18.32 3.69 -11.09
N ASP A 47 18.10 3.77 -12.40
CA ASP A 47 19.13 3.47 -13.39
C ASP A 47 20.46 4.11 -12.93
N GLU A 48 21.47 3.31 -12.63
CA GLU A 48 22.87 3.72 -12.70
C GLU A 48 23.55 2.89 -13.80
N GLU A 49 24.18 3.62 -14.71
CA GLU A 49 24.60 3.25 -16.07
C GLU A 49 25.63 2.12 -16.21
#